data_AF-A0A939SS81-F1
#
_entry.id   AF-A0A939SS81-F1
#
_cell.length_a   1.000
_cell.length_b   1.000
_cell.length_c   1.000
_cell.angle_alpha   90.00
_cell.angle_beta   90.00
_cell.angle_gamma   90.00
#
_symmetry.space_group_name_H-M   'P 1'
#
loop_
_entity.id
_entity.type
_entity.pdbx_description
1 polymer ?
#
loop_
_entity_poly.entity_id
_entity_poly.type
_entity_poly.pdbx_seq_one_letter_code
_entity_poly.pdbx_strand_id
1 'polypeptide(L)'
;MISTKRWFTKVVVAYAAGARQGTRAQKTRAEITGSGKKPWRQKGTGRARSGSIKSPIWRSGGVTFAARPQDHSQKVNKKMYRGALKAFCPNWYVRIV
;
A
#
# COMPACT_ATOMS: atom_id res chain seq x y z
N MET A 1 -24.89 -21.51 5.20
CA MET A 1 -24.88 -20.53 4.08
C MET A 1 -23.93 -19.32 4.30
N ILE A 2 -23.56 -18.97 5.54
CA ILE A 2 -22.68 -17.80 5.85
C ILE A 2 -21.21 -18.00 5.47
N SER A 3 -20.69 -19.25 5.51
CA SER A 3 -19.26 -19.54 5.29
C SER A 3 -18.82 -19.40 3.82
N THR A 4 -19.65 -19.79 2.86
CA THR A 4 -19.30 -19.81 1.42
C THR A 4 -19.26 -18.42 0.78
N LYS A 5 -20.18 -17.52 1.14
CA LYS A 5 -20.13 -16.10 0.71
C LYS A 5 -18.85 -15.39 1.19
N ARG A 6 -18.40 -15.71 2.40
CA ARG A 6 -17.16 -15.15 2.97
C ARG A 6 -15.92 -15.61 2.20
N TRP A 7 -15.90 -16.85 1.69
CA TRP A 7 -14.76 -17.36 0.93
C TRP A 7 -14.71 -16.75 -0.47
N PHE A 8 -15.87 -16.61 -1.12
CA PHE A 8 -15.97 -15.96 -2.43
C PHE A 8 -15.42 -14.52 -2.40
N THR A 9 -15.92 -13.68 -1.49
CA THR A 9 -15.48 -12.26 -1.41
C THR A 9 -13.98 -12.14 -1.09
N LYS A 10 -13.44 -13.01 -0.24
CA LYS A 10 -12.01 -13.04 0.08
C LYS A 10 -11.14 -13.39 -1.12
N VAL A 11 -11.56 -14.34 -1.95
CA VAL A 11 -10.84 -14.72 -3.18
C VAL A 11 -10.89 -13.60 -4.22
N VAL A 12 -12.05 -12.98 -4.42
CA VAL A 12 -12.20 -11.85 -5.36
C VAL A 12 -11.33 -10.66 -4.94
N VAL A 13 -11.32 -10.31 -3.65
CA VAL A 13 -10.46 -9.23 -3.14
C VAL A 13 -8.98 -9.57 -3.31
N ALA A 14 -8.57 -10.81 -3.04
CA ALA A 14 -7.18 -11.24 -3.23
C ALA A 14 -6.76 -11.18 -4.71
N TYR A 15 -7.64 -11.59 -5.63
CA TYR A 15 -7.40 -11.49 -7.07
C TYR A 15 -7.26 -10.03 -7.52
N ALA A 16 -8.19 -9.17 -7.12
CA ALA A 16 -8.12 -7.73 -7.43
C ALA A 16 -6.89 -7.05 -6.81
N ALA A 17 -6.47 -7.48 -5.61
CA ALA A 17 -5.26 -6.98 -4.97
C ALA A 17 -3.98 -7.40 -5.72
N GLY A 18 -3.90 -8.65 -6.18
CA GLY A 18 -2.77 -9.14 -6.98
C GLY A 18 -2.66 -8.48 -8.36
N ALA A 19 -3.76 -7.99 -8.93
CA ALA A 19 -3.74 -7.23 -10.18
C ALA A 19 -3.19 -5.79 -10.01
N ARG A 20 -2.98 -5.31 -8.78
CA ARG A 20 -2.45 -3.96 -8.52
C ARG A 20 -0.93 -3.96 -8.70
N GLN A 21 -0.43 -3.10 -9.58
CA GLN A 21 1.01 -2.99 -9.87
C GLN A 21 1.86 -2.41 -8.73
N GLY A 22 1.26 -1.64 -7.81
CA GLY A 22 1.98 -1.12 -6.64
C GLY A 22 3.15 -0.18 -6.94
N THR A 23 3.22 0.46 -8.11
CA THR A 23 4.38 1.25 -8.58
C THR A 23 4.50 2.67 -8.00
N ARG A 24 3.68 3.03 -7.02
CA ARG A 24 3.69 4.36 -6.43
C ARG A 24 4.90 4.54 -5.51
N ALA A 25 5.73 5.52 -5.81
CA ALA A 25 6.87 5.92 -4.99
C ALA A 25 6.84 7.42 -4.69
N GLN A 26 7.23 7.79 -3.46
CA GLN A 26 7.45 9.16 -3.02
C GLN A 26 8.80 9.24 -2.32
N LYS A 27 9.46 10.39 -2.38
CA LYS A 27 10.77 10.58 -1.77
C LYS A 27 10.62 10.97 -0.30
N THR A 28 11.31 10.23 0.57
CA THR A 28 11.48 10.61 1.98
C THR A 28 12.51 11.74 2.12
N ARG A 29 12.63 12.34 3.32
CA ARG A 29 13.61 13.41 3.58
C ARG A 29 15.06 13.03 3.25
N ALA A 30 15.37 11.73 3.33
CA ALA A 30 16.70 11.20 3.07
C ALA A 30 16.97 11.04 1.56
N GLU A 31 15.92 10.70 0.80
CA GLU A 31 15.98 10.45 -0.64
C GLU A 31 15.89 11.74 -1.48
N ILE A 32 15.50 12.86 -0.88
CA ILE A 32 15.44 14.17 -1.55
C ILE A 32 16.83 14.78 -1.71
N THR A 33 17.08 15.33 -2.90
CA THR A 33 18.28 16.10 -3.23
C THR A 33 18.28 17.45 -2.53
N GLY A 34 19.42 17.83 -1.93
CA GLY A 34 19.59 19.13 -1.27
C GLY A 34 20.71 19.11 -0.25
N SER A 35 21.03 20.29 0.28
CA SER A 35 22.09 20.46 1.28
C SER A 35 21.76 19.75 2.60
N GLY A 36 22.73 19.04 3.15
CA GLY A 36 22.69 18.47 4.50
C GLY A 36 23.09 19.47 5.60
N LYS A 37 23.53 20.67 5.23
CA LYS A 37 23.94 21.71 6.17
C LYS A 37 22.74 22.28 6.89
N LYS A 38 22.90 22.54 8.19
CA LYS A 38 21.89 23.22 8.99
C LYS A 38 21.63 24.63 8.42
N PRO A 39 20.36 25.04 8.24
CA PRO A 39 20.02 26.33 7.62
C PRO A 39 20.58 27.55 8.36
N TRP A 40 20.59 27.52 9.69
CA TRP A 40 21.13 28.58 10.54
C TRP A 40 21.59 28.05 11.91
N ARG A 41 22.30 28.90 12.66
CA ARG A 41 22.79 28.62 14.03
C ARG A 41 21.62 28.28 14.97
N GLN A 42 21.88 27.46 15.98
CA GLN A 42 20.83 26.93 16.89
C GLN A 42 20.10 28.02 17.71
N LYS A 43 20.74 29.15 17.97
CA LYS A 43 20.24 30.29 18.76
C LYS A 43 20.76 31.61 18.18
N GLY A 44 20.18 32.73 18.60
CA GLY A 44 20.64 34.08 18.27
C GLY A 44 20.15 34.64 16.91
N THR A 45 19.20 33.97 16.26
CA THR A 45 18.72 34.33 14.91
C THR A 45 17.30 34.87 14.86
N GLY A 46 16.54 34.84 15.97
CA GLY A 46 15.12 35.25 16.01
C GLY A 46 14.15 34.37 15.21
N ARG A 47 14.66 33.43 14.40
CA ARG A 47 13.89 32.49 13.58
C ARG A 47 13.55 31.22 14.36
N ALA A 48 12.52 30.51 13.90
CA ALA A 48 12.18 29.17 14.40
C ALA A 48 13.38 28.22 14.29
N ARG A 49 13.42 27.16 15.10
CA ARG A 49 14.50 26.16 15.03
C ARG A 49 14.29 25.24 13.83
N SER A 50 15.31 25.11 12.99
CA SER A 50 15.29 24.18 11.85
C SER A 50 16.54 23.31 11.83
N GLY A 51 16.35 22.01 11.63
CA GLY A 51 17.43 21.04 11.54
C GLY A 51 17.97 20.89 10.12
N SER A 52 17.08 20.85 9.13
CA SER A 52 17.42 20.62 7.73
C SER A 52 16.40 21.29 6.81
N ILE A 53 16.85 21.74 5.63
CA ILE A 53 15.97 22.22 4.56
C ILE A 53 15.10 21.11 3.95
N LYS A 54 15.46 19.83 4.14
CA LYS A 54 14.72 18.68 3.59
C LYS A 54 13.54 18.24 4.47
N SER A 55 13.29 18.94 5.59
CA SER A 55 12.20 18.62 6.51
C SER A 55 10.83 18.71 5.81
N PRO A 56 9.85 17.84 6.13
CA PRO A 56 8.49 17.88 5.58
C PRO A 56 7.76 19.23 5.75
N ILE A 57 8.21 20.05 6.71
CA ILE A 57 7.63 21.37 6.99
C ILE A 57 7.98 22.38 5.89
N TRP A 58 9.11 22.18 5.19
CA TRP A 58 9.56 23.06 4.12
C TRP A 58 8.83 22.76 2.82
N ARG A 59 8.71 23.79 1.97
CA ARG A 59 8.25 23.62 0.59
C ARG A 59 9.22 22.68 -0.13
N SER A 60 8.67 21.68 -0.84
CA SER A 60 9.45 20.62 -1.49
C SER A 60 10.25 19.72 -0.53
N GLY A 61 9.90 19.71 0.75
CA GLY A 61 10.45 18.80 1.76
C GLY A 61 10.03 17.34 1.54
N GLY A 62 10.70 16.44 2.26
CA GLY A 62 10.41 15.00 2.18
C GLY A 62 9.04 14.65 2.73
N VAL A 63 8.38 13.66 2.14
CA VAL A 63 7.12 13.12 2.70
C VAL A 63 7.46 12.22 3.88
N THR A 64 6.84 12.45 5.05
CA THR A 64 7.09 11.66 6.27
C THR A 64 6.66 10.19 6.10
N PHE A 65 5.44 9.98 5.61
CA PHE A 65 4.90 8.65 5.30
C PHE A 65 4.83 8.48 3.78
N ALA A 66 6.01 8.39 3.18
CA ALA A 66 6.13 8.21 1.74
C ALA A 66 5.60 6.82 1.33
N ALA A 67 4.73 6.80 0.32
CA ALA A 67 4.38 5.55 -0.35
C ALA A 67 5.63 4.95 -1.01
N ARG A 68 5.85 3.64 -0.81
CA ARG A 68 6.91 2.88 -1.48
C ARG A 68 6.30 1.82 -2.38
N PRO A 69 7.02 1.40 -3.43
CA PRO A 69 6.62 0.25 -4.22
C PRO A 69 6.48 -0.96 -3.31
N GLN A 70 5.31 -1.61 -3.36
CA GLN A 70 5.00 -2.76 -2.53
C GLN A 70 4.16 -3.76 -3.29
N ASP A 71 4.35 -5.03 -2.98
CA ASP A 71 3.49 -6.09 -3.48
C ASP A 71 2.19 -6.13 -2.68
N HIS A 72 1.07 -6.16 -3.41
CA HIS A 72 -0.28 -6.23 -2.85
C HIS A 72 -0.83 -7.66 -2.88
N SER A 73 -0.05 -8.64 -3.33
CA SER A 73 -0.46 -10.04 -3.39
C SER A 73 -0.89 -10.56 -2.02
N GLN A 74 -2.02 -11.27 -2.00
CA GLN A 74 -2.58 -11.87 -0.78
C GLN A 74 -2.59 -13.38 -0.94
N LYS A 75 -1.95 -14.09 -0.01
CA LYS A 75 -1.92 -15.55 -0.03
C LYS A 75 -3.30 -16.11 0.29
N VAL A 76 -3.83 -16.93 -0.62
CA VAL A 76 -5.10 -17.65 -0.45
C VAL A 76 -4.84 -19.14 -0.24
N ASN A 77 -5.46 -19.73 0.77
CA ASN A 77 -5.35 -21.17 1.04
C ASN A 77 -6.06 -21.98 -0.06
N LYS A 78 -5.45 -23.09 -0.51
CA LYS A 78 -5.98 -23.95 -1.58
C LYS A 78 -7.43 -24.42 -1.31
N LYS A 79 -7.78 -24.73 -0.06
CA LYS A 79 -9.15 -25.14 0.33
C LYS A 79 -10.17 -24.00 0.15
N MET A 80 -9.78 -22.77 0.48
CA MET A 80 -10.65 -21.59 0.33
C MET A 80 -10.92 -21.32 -1.15
N TYR A 81 -9.90 -21.43 -2.01
CA TYR A 81 -10.04 -21.26 -3.45
C TYR A 81 -11.03 -22.28 -4.06
N ARG A 82 -10.88 -23.56 -3.71
CA ARG A 82 -11.80 -24.63 -4.16
C ARG A 82 -13.23 -24.40 -3.70
N GLY A 83 -13.43 -23.98 -2.45
CA GLY A 83 -14.76 -23.67 -1.93
C GLY A 83 -15.38 -22.42 -2.55
N ALA A 84 -14.57 -21.41 -2.90
CA ALA A 84 -15.03 -20.22 -3.62
C ALA A 84 -15.48 -20.53 -5.05
N LEU A 85 -14.74 -21.38 -5.78
CA LEU A 85 -15.12 -21.82 -7.12
C LEU A 85 -16.44 -22.60 -7.13
N LYS A 86 -16.61 -23.53 -6.17
CA LYS A 86 -17.87 -24.28 -6.00
C LYS A 86 -19.05 -23.38 -5.63
N ALA A 87 -18.80 -22.29 -4.89
CA ALA A 87 -19.84 -21.32 -4.55
C ALA A 87 -20.20 -20.38 -5.71
N PHE A 88 -19.25 -20.08 -6.60
CA PHE A 88 -19.46 -19.26 -7.81
C PHE A 88 -20.23 -20.02 -8.89
N CYS A 89 -19.90 -21.30 -9.09
CA CYS A 89 -20.58 -22.17 -10.04
C CYS A 89 -21.23 -23.35 -9.29
N PRO A 90 -22.37 -23.12 -8.59
CA PRO A 90 -23.00 -24.15 -7.77
C PRO A 90 -23.74 -25.21 -8.60
N ASN A 91 -24.08 -24.94 -9.87
CA ASN A 91 -24.85 -25.88 -10.69
C ASN A 91 -24.66 -25.70 -12.21
N TRP A 92 -23.55 -26.18 -12.77
CA TRP A 92 -23.39 -26.34 -14.23
C TRP A 92 -23.50 -27.80 -14.70
N TYR A 93 -23.75 -28.74 -13.78
CA TYR A 93 -23.81 -30.18 -14.09
C TYR A 93 -25.16 -30.86 -13.78
N VAL A 94 -26.11 -30.19 -13.12
CA VAL A 94 -27.42 -30.80 -12.79
C VAL A 94 -28.57 -30.21 -13.63
N ARG A 95 -28.26 -29.73 -14.84
CA ARG A 95 -29.29 -29.32 -15.83
C ARG A 95 -28.88 -29.61 -17.28
N ILE A 96 -28.00 -30.60 -17.47
CA ILE A 96 -27.73 -31.25 -18.76
C ILE A 96 -27.64 -32.77 -18.46
N VAL A 97 -28.74 -33.31 -17.96
CA VAL A 97 -29.36 -34.62 -18.28
C VAL A 97 -30.84 -34.45 -17.94
#